data_AF-A0A940TWJ4-F1
#
_entry.id   AF-A0A940TWJ4-F1
#
_cell.length_a   1.000
_cell.length_b   1.000
_cell.length_c   1.000
_cell.angle_alpha   90.00
_cell.angle_beta   90.00
_cell.angle_gamma   90.00
#
_symmetry.space_group_name_H-M   'P 1'
#
loop_
_entity.id
_entity.type
_entity.pdbx_description
1 polymer ?
#
loop_
_entity_poly.entity_id
_entity_poly.type
_entity_poly.pdbx_seq_one_letter_code
_entity_poly.pdbx_strand_id
1 'polypeptide(L)'
;LDVPIFGVVENMSYLELPDGTRMDIFGTGGGERLAAEAGVPFIGAIPMDPAVRAGGDQGVPVVVSHPDSPVAKALNDVAKDLAAKISVAALQPSNFVPINLIG
;
A
#
# COMPACT_ATOMS: atom_id res chain seq x y z
N LEU A 1 -14.05 -15.89 -8.69
CA LEU A 1 -12.99 -15.65 -7.69
C LEU A 1 -13.42 -14.43 -6.90
N ASP A 2 -13.67 -14.60 -5.61
CA ASP A 2 -13.97 -13.49 -4.71
C ASP A 2 -12.65 -13.09 -4.04
N VAL A 3 -12.06 -11.97 -4.47
CA VAL A 3 -10.72 -11.54 -4.05
C VAL A 3 -10.89 -10.37 -3.09
N PRO A 4 -10.47 -10.49 -1.81
CA PRO A 4 -10.64 -9.42 -0.84
C PRO A 4 -9.79 -8.20 -1.22
N ILE A 5 -10.40 -7.02 -1.15
CA ILE A 5 -9.72 -5.74 -1.35
C ILE A 5 -9.28 -5.22 0.01
N PHE A 6 -7.96 -5.15 0.24
CA PHE A 6 -7.40 -4.67 1.51
C PHE A 6 -7.27 -3.14 1.59
N GLY A 7 -7.28 -2.45 0.44
CA GLY A 7 -7.27 -1.00 0.37
C GLY A 7 -6.70 -0.45 -0.93
N VAL A 8 -6.57 0.87 -0.98
CA VAL A 8 -6.04 1.64 -2.10
C VAL A 8 -4.71 2.28 -1.70
N VAL A 9 -3.73 2.17 -2.60
CA VAL A 9 -2.45 2.89 -2.53
C VAL A 9 -2.44 3.92 -3.66
N GLU A 10 -2.16 5.18 -3.33
CA GLU A 10 -1.92 6.21 -4.35
C GLU A 10 -0.43 6.18 -4.75
N ASN A 11 -0.15 5.70 -5.96
CA ASN A 11 1.20 5.71 -6.51
C ASN A 11 1.52 7.06 -7.16
N MET A 12 2.81 7.44 -7.16
CA MET A 12 3.31 8.70 -7.74
C MET A 12 2.63 9.96 -7.16
N SER A 13 2.40 9.98 -5.85
CA SER A 13 1.54 10.98 -5.18
C SER A 13 2.09 12.41 -5.20
N TYR A 14 3.40 12.57 -5.06
CA TYR A 14 4.09 13.86 -5.11
C TYR A 14 5.57 13.65 -5.42
N LEU A 15 6.27 14.73 -5.76
CA LEU A 15 7.73 14.77 -5.83
C LEU A 15 8.27 15.61 -4.66
N GLU A 16 9.24 15.09 -3.92
CA GLU A 16 9.95 15.88 -2.91
C GLU A 16 11.03 16.74 -3.57
N LEU A 17 11.04 18.03 -3.26
CA LEU A 17 11.99 18.99 -3.80
C LEU A 17 13.21 19.15 -2.88
N PRO A 18 14.35 19.67 -3.39
CA PRO A 18 15.56 19.84 -2.58
C PRO A 18 15.43 20.76 -1.37
N ASP A 19 14.41 21.63 -1.35
CA ASP A 19 14.07 22.50 -0.23
C ASP A 19 13.16 21.83 0.82
N GLY A 20 12.84 20.54 0.64
CA GLY A 20 11.97 19.75 1.51
C GLY A 20 10.47 19.98 1.27
N THR A 21 10.11 20.80 0.29
CA THR A 21 8.70 20.99 -0.10
C THR A 21 8.24 19.84 -1.01
N ARG A 22 6.91 19.74 -1.17
CA ARG A 22 6.29 18.73 -2.04
C ARG A 22 5.68 19.42 -3.24
N MET A 23 5.87 18.80 -4.41
CA MET A 23 5.26 19.21 -5.66
C MET A 23 4.28 18.16 -6.14
N ASP A 24 3.03 18.59 -6.31
CA ASP A 24 1.92 17.74 -6.76
C ASP A 24 1.82 17.75 -8.28
N ILE A 25 2.61 16.90 -8.95
CA ILE A 25 2.75 16.90 -10.42
C ILE A 25 1.42 16.56 -11.12
N PHE A 26 0.61 15.67 -10.53
CA PHE A 26 -0.64 15.17 -11.11
C PHE A 26 -1.88 15.52 -10.26
N GLY A 27 -1.73 16.45 -9.30
CA GLY A 27 -2.70 16.69 -8.24
C GLY A 27 -2.65 15.62 -7.14
N THR A 28 -3.46 15.80 -6.09
CA THR A 28 -3.45 14.94 -4.89
C THR A 28 -4.85 14.49 -4.47
N GLY A 29 -4.91 13.36 -3.74
CA GLY A 29 -6.12 12.91 -3.04
C GLY A 29 -7.11 12.15 -3.94
N GLY A 30 -6.70 11.77 -5.15
CA GLY A 30 -7.51 10.93 -6.03
C GLY A 30 -7.70 9.54 -5.46
N GLY A 31 -6.64 8.96 -4.89
CA GLY A 31 -6.65 7.66 -4.22
C GLY A 31 -7.50 7.65 -2.96
N GLU A 32 -7.41 8.70 -2.13
CA GLU A 32 -8.26 8.84 -0.93
C GLU A 32 -9.74 8.95 -1.29
N ARG A 33 -10.07 9.75 -2.32
CA ARG A 33 -11.44 9.87 -2.81
C ARG A 33 -11.98 8.55 -3.35
N LEU A 34 -11.18 7.85 -4.16
CA LEU A 34 -11.55 6.54 -4.71
C LEU A 34 -11.77 5.52 -3.59
N ALA A 35 -10.90 5.50 -2.57
CA ALA A 35 -11.04 4.63 -1.42
C ALA A 35 -12.35 4.88 -0.67
N ALA A 36 -12.69 6.15 -0.44
CA ALA A 36 -13.94 6.55 0.18
C ALA A 36 -15.17 6.16 -0.66
N GLU A 37 -15.15 6.42 -1.97
CA GLU A 37 -16.24 6.07 -2.90
C GLU A 37 -16.45 4.56 -2.99
N ALA A 38 -15.38 3.77 -2.95
CA ALA A 38 -15.43 2.31 -3.00
C ALA A 38 -15.68 1.66 -1.62
N GLY A 39 -15.72 2.44 -0.53
CA GLY A 39 -15.90 1.93 0.82
C GLY A 39 -14.75 1.04 1.31
N VAL A 40 -13.53 1.27 0.80
CA VAL A 40 -12.31 0.51 1.16
C VAL A 40 -11.28 1.42 1.85
N PRO A 41 -10.34 0.86 2.63
CA PRO A 41 -9.33 1.68 3.30
C PRO A 41 -8.37 2.35 2.30
N PHE A 42 -7.96 3.58 2.60
CA PHE A 42 -6.75 4.15 2.02
C PHE A 42 -5.56 3.72 2.88
N ILE A 43 -4.56 3.07 2.28
CA ILE A 43 -3.45 2.46 3.04
C ILE A 43 -2.10 3.16 2.80
N GLY A 44 -2.05 4.17 1.94
CA GLY A 44 -0.91 5.07 1.84
C GLY A 44 -0.72 5.71 0.47
N ALA A 45 0.18 6.68 0.44
CA ALA A 45 0.61 7.41 -0.76
C ALA A 45 2.12 7.22 -0.94
N ILE A 46 2.55 6.84 -2.15
CA ILE A 46 3.96 6.59 -2.48
C ILE A 46 4.49 7.74 -3.35
N PRO A 47 5.48 8.51 -2.87
CA PRO A 47 6.05 9.59 -3.66
C PRO A 47 6.86 9.07 -4.85
N MET A 48 7.03 9.93 -5.86
CA MET A 48 7.95 9.68 -6.96
C MET A 48 9.39 9.87 -6.50
N ASP A 49 10.23 8.89 -6.81
CA ASP A 49 11.67 8.96 -6.57
C ASP A 49 12.41 8.15 -7.67
N PRO A 50 13.34 8.76 -8.43
CA PRO A 50 14.14 8.05 -9.43
C PRO A 50 14.89 6.82 -8.89
N ALA A 51 15.22 6.79 -7.60
CA ALA A 51 15.88 5.66 -6.95
C ALA A 51 15.02 4.39 -6.94
N VAL A 52 13.69 4.51 -6.99
CA VAL A 52 12.78 3.34 -7.13
C VAL A 52 13.05 2.62 -8.44
N ARG A 53 13.02 3.35 -9.55
CA ARG A 53 13.29 2.81 -10.89
C ARG A 53 14.71 2.26 -10.98
N ALA A 54 15.69 3.07 -10.57
CA ALA A 54 17.09 2.66 -10.65
C ALA A 54 17.38 1.41 -9.81
N GLY A 55 16.82 1.33 -8.60
CA GLY A 55 16.93 0.16 -7.74
C GLY A 55 16.24 -1.08 -8.32
N GLY A 56 15.07 -0.92 -8.95
CA GLY A 56 14.39 -1.99 -9.67
C GLY A 56 15.22 -2.54 -10.83
N ASP A 57 15.75 -1.67 -11.67
CA ASP A 57 16.58 -2.04 -12.83
C ASP A 57 17.88 -2.76 -12.43
N GLN A 58 18.46 -2.37 -11.29
CA GLN A 58 19.71 -2.95 -10.78
C GLN A 58 19.50 -4.18 -9.88
N GLY A 59 18.24 -4.53 -9.56
CA GLY A 59 17.93 -5.62 -8.62
C GLY A 59 18.23 -5.30 -7.16
N VAL A 60 18.40 -4.02 -6.80
CA VAL A 60 18.62 -3.55 -5.43
C VAL A 60 17.53 -2.53 -5.06
N PRO A 61 16.38 -2.98 -4.55
CA PRO A 61 15.22 -2.13 -4.29
C PRO A 61 15.54 -0.92 -3.40
N VAL A 62 14.78 0.17 -3.57
CA VAL A 62 14.99 1.42 -2.81
C VAL A 62 14.92 1.21 -1.29
N VAL A 63 14.09 0.29 -0.82
CA VAL A 63 13.98 -0.07 0.60
C VAL A 63 15.24 -0.71 1.17
N VAL A 64 16.13 -1.22 0.31
CA VAL A 64 17.44 -1.77 0.68
C VAL A 64 18.55 -0.75 0.45
N SER A 65 18.57 -0.09 -0.72
CA SER A 65 19.65 0.84 -1.07
C SER A 65 19.56 2.19 -0.37
N HIS A 66 18.35 2.67 -0.09
CA HIS A 66 18.08 3.97 0.53
C HIS A 66 16.98 3.83 1.60
N PRO A 67 17.21 3.05 2.67
CA PRO A 67 16.16 2.70 3.65
C PRO A 67 15.55 3.91 4.36
N ASP A 68 16.31 5.00 4.48
CA ASP A 68 15.87 6.22 5.14
C ASP A 68 15.12 7.21 4.24
N SER A 69 15.04 6.93 2.93
CA SER A 69 14.36 7.82 1.99
C SER A 69 12.85 7.89 2.26
N PRO A 70 12.20 9.02 1.94
CA PRO A 70 10.75 9.17 2.08
C PRO A 70 9.96 8.05 1.39
N VAL A 71 10.37 7.67 0.17
CA VAL A 71 9.72 6.60 -0.60
C VAL A 71 9.91 5.22 0.02
N ALA A 72 11.09 4.93 0.57
CA ALA A 72 11.36 3.66 1.24
C ALA A 72 10.54 3.51 2.52
N LYS A 73 10.40 4.59 3.30
CA LYS A 73 9.55 4.63 4.48
C LYS A 73 8.08 4.43 4.11
N ALA A 74 7.58 5.16 3.10
CA ALA A 74 6.20 5.03 2.63
C ALA A 74 5.88 3.60 2.17
N LEU A 75 6.77 2.95 1.40
CA LEU A 75 6.61 1.55 0.98
C LEU A 75 6.57 0.60 2.18
N ASN A 76 7.46 0.80 3.16
CA ASN A 76 7.48 0.00 4.39
C ASN A 76 6.21 0.16 5.22
N ASP A 77 5.68 1.38 5.32
CA ASP A 77 4.46 1.64 6.09
C ASP A 77 3.23 1.00 5.43
N VAL A 78 3.10 1.10 4.11
CA VAL A 78 2.06 0.38 3.33
C VAL A 78 2.19 -1.13 3.53
N ALA A 79 3.40 -1.68 3.45
CA ALA A 79 3.64 -3.10 3.62
C ALA A 79 3.27 -3.60 5.03
N LYS A 80 3.59 -2.82 6.07
CA LYS A 80 3.23 -3.15 7.46
C LYS A 80 1.72 -3.14 7.68
N ASP A 81 1.03 -2.11 7.19
CA ASP A 81 -0.43 -2.01 7.30
C ASP A 81 -1.12 -3.17 6.56
N LEU A 82 -0.66 -3.48 5.35
CA LEU A 82 -1.15 -4.62 4.57
C LEU A 82 -0.90 -5.96 5.30
N ALA A 83 0.29 -6.18 5.84
CA ALA A 83 0.61 -7.39 6.59
C ALA A 83 -0.28 -7.57 7.82
N ALA A 84 -0.56 -6.49 8.56
CA ALA A 84 -1.48 -6.51 9.69
C ALA A 84 -2.91 -6.91 9.26
N LYS A 85 -3.42 -6.33 8.16
CA LYS A 85 -4.75 -6.67 7.62
C LYS A 85 -4.83 -8.13 7.17
N ILE A 86 -3.80 -8.63 6.47
CA ILE A 86 -3.72 -10.03 6.05
C ILE A 86 -3.69 -10.96 7.27
N SER A 87 -2.92 -10.62 8.31
CA SER A 87 -2.87 -11.42 9.53
C SER A 87 -4.24 -11.54 10.21
N VAL A 88 -5.01 -10.45 10.25
CA VAL A 88 -6.37 -10.48 10.82
C VAL A 88 -7.31 -11.30 9.92
N ALA A 89 -7.24 -11.12 8.60
CA ALA A 89 -8.08 -11.85 7.66
C ALA A 89 -7.80 -13.37 7.68
N ALA A 90 -6.54 -13.78 7.83
CA ALA A 90 -6.15 -15.18 7.92
C ALA A 90 -6.67 -15.88 9.18
N LEU A 91 -6.96 -15.12 10.25
CA LEU A 91 -7.51 -15.65 11.50
C LEU A 91 -9.05 -15.69 11.50
N GLN A 92 -9.72 -15.05 10.54
CA GLN A 92 -11.16 -15.14 10.45
C GLN A 92 -11.53 -16.56 9.95
N PRO A 93 -12.34 -17.33 10.70
CA PRO A 93 -12.77 -18.64 10.24
C PRO A 93 -13.58 -18.46 8.96
N SER A 94 -13.22 -19.19 7.91
CA SER A 94 -14.13 -19.43 6.79
C SER A 94 -15.44 -19.97 7.37
N ASN A 95 -16.59 -19.40 6.98
CA ASN A 95 -17.91 -19.85 7.41
C ASN A 95 -18.04 -21.37 7.22
N PHE A 96 -17.72 -22.14 8.25
CA PHE A 96 -17.89 -23.58 8.28
C PHE A 96 -19.37 -23.81 8.52
N VAL A 97 -20.08 -24.35 7.53
CA VAL A 97 -21.43 -24.86 7.72
C VAL A 97 -21.31 -26.14 8.54
N PRO A 98 -21.84 -26.21 9.77
CA PRO A 98 -21.77 -27.44 10.55
C PRO A 98 -22.62 -28.52 9.86
N ILE A 99 -22.02 -29.68 9.58
CA ILE A 99 -22.76 -30.87 9.19
C ILE A 99 -23.36 -31.45 10.48
N ASN A 100 -24.67 -31.32 10.66
CA ASN A 100 -25.39 -32.09 11.66
C ASN A 100 -25.41 -33.56 11.22
N LEU A 101 -24.61 -34.39 11.89
CA LEU A 101 -24.78 -35.84 11.85
C LEU A 101 -26.02 -36.16 12.67
N ILE A 102 -27.14 -36.40 11.99
CA ILE A 102 -28.33 -36.99 12.62
C ILE A 102 -28.04 -38.48 12.76
N GLY A 103 -27.76 -38.90 13.99
CA GLY A 103 -27.77 -40.29 14.44
C GLY A 103 -28.84 -40.47 15.49
#